data_AF-A0A5J9TU67-F1
#
_entry.id   AF-A0A5J9TU67-F1
#
_cell.length_a   1.000
_cell.length_b   1.000
_cell.length_c   1.000
_cell.angle_alpha   90.00
_cell.angle_beta   90.00
_cell.angle_gamma   90.00
#
_symmetry.space_group_name_H-M   'P 1'
#
loop_
_entity.id
_entity.type
_entity.pdbx_description
1 polymer ?
#
loop_
_entity_poly.entity_id
_entity_poly.type
_entity_poly.pdbx_seq_one_letter_code
_entity_poly.pdbx_strand_id
1 'polypeptide(L)'
;MEIFKLPLLCLLPFLLLANVDNVAGDELRTFIVHVQPHEEVTKELGLFFHPLVYAGASGKPSSQFCVPGSLDVFDVTGKIVVCEFGGGIPRVVKGAVVQKAGASNSTQRPVAVSVVRTVKNVGEVPSSYYAAVDMANSTVRVIVHPDRLDFTEANQERSFRVVMIPHQSGPGVVQGALRWVSDSHTVRSPISVTLA
;
A
#
# COMPACT_ATOMS: atom_id res chain seq x y z
N MET A 1 -35.55 -50.32 44.92
CA MET A 1 -34.86 -49.92 43.68
C MET A 1 -35.27 -48.48 43.40
N GLU A 2 -34.65 -47.53 44.12
CA GLU A 2 -33.40 -46.82 43.74
C GLU A 2 -33.76 -45.72 42.70
N ILE A 3 -34.11 -44.49 43.09
CA ILE A 3 -33.31 -43.35 43.64
C ILE A 3 -32.42 -42.70 42.56
N PHE A 4 -32.59 -41.37 42.36
CA PHE A 4 -31.57 -40.28 42.36
C PHE A 4 -32.17 -39.05 41.63
N LYS A 5 -32.71 -38.04 42.33
CA LYS A 5 -32.10 -36.86 43.00
C LYS A 5 -32.07 -35.60 42.13
N LEU A 6 -32.94 -34.63 42.46
CA LEU A 6 -32.67 -33.18 42.39
C LEU A 6 -31.93 -32.74 43.68
N PRO A 7 -31.15 -31.66 43.63
CA PRO A 7 -31.48 -30.46 44.44
C PRO A 7 -31.28 -29.17 43.59
N LEU A 8 -32.04 -28.07 43.68
CA LEU A 8 -32.59 -27.30 44.80
C LEU A 8 -31.54 -26.72 45.79
N LEU A 9 -30.62 -25.92 45.25
CA LEU A 9 -30.02 -24.72 45.87
C LEU A 9 -30.39 -23.58 44.90
N CYS A 10 -31.54 -22.91 45.00
CA CYS A 10 -32.02 -22.10 46.11
C CYS A 10 -31.02 -20.99 46.48
N LEU A 11 -31.46 -19.76 46.20
CA LEU A 11 -31.10 -18.49 46.83
C LEU A 11 -30.06 -17.59 46.12
N LEU A 12 -30.55 -16.79 45.16
CA LEU A 12 -30.31 -15.33 45.23
C LEU A 12 -30.96 -14.81 46.53
N PRO A 13 -30.58 -13.68 47.16
CA PRO A 13 -29.51 -12.69 46.90
C PRO A 13 -28.72 -12.29 48.19
N PHE A 14 -27.61 -11.53 48.11
CA PHE A 14 -27.27 -10.48 49.10
C PHE A 14 -26.18 -9.57 48.54
N LEU A 15 -26.48 -8.27 48.52
CA LEU A 15 -25.55 -7.16 48.31
C LEU A 15 -24.36 -7.26 49.27
N LEU A 16 -23.16 -6.96 48.78
CA LEU A 16 -22.22 -6.10 49.50
C LEU A 16 -21.22 -5.45 48.54
N LEU A 17 -21.13 -4.14 48.69
CA LEU A 17 -20.22 -3.21 48.05
C LEU A 17 -18.76 -3.60 48.33
N ALA A 18 -17.93 -3.56 47.29
CA ALA A 18 -16.51 -3.24 47.44
C ALA A 18 -16.21 -2.10 46.46
N ASN A 19 -16.01 -0.90 47.01
CA ASN A 19 -15.33 0.17 46.29
C ASN A 19 -13.88 -0.27 46.12
N VAL A 20 -13.42 -0.37 44.87
CA VAL A 20 -12.01 -0.15 44.53
C VAL A 20 -12.00 0.90 43.44
N ASP A 21 -11.30 1.96 43.76
CA ASP A 21 -11.13 3.17 42.99
C ASP A 21 -10.65 2.91 41.55
N ASN A 22 -11.25 3.68 40.63
CA ASN A 22 -10.61 4.22 39.44
C ASN A 22 -9.69 3.25 38.66
N VAL A 23 -10.29 2.40 37.83
CA VAL A 23 -9.58 1.78 36.71
C VAL A 23 -10.37 2.08 35.45
N ALA A 24 -9.77 2.91 34.60
CA ALA A 24 -10.29 3.35 33.32
C ALA A 24 -10.77 2.16 32.48
N GLY A 25 -12.10 2.00 32.40
CA GLY A 25 -12.74 1.18 31.40
C GLY A 25 -12.76 1.94 30.09
N ASP A 26 -11.83 1.60 29.21
CA ASP A 26 -12.11 1.20 27.82
C ASP A 26 -10.77 0.69 27.24
N GLU A 27 -10.61 -0.64 27.13
CA GLU A 27 -9.46 -1.22 26.43
C GLU A 27 -9.70 -1.02 24.92
N LEU A 28 -9.58 0.22 24.46
CA LEU A 28 -9.30 0.52 23.08
C LEU A 28 -7.98 -0.17 22.76
N ARG A 29 -8.05 -1.37 22.18
CA ARG A 29 -6.92 -2.09 21.58
C ARG A 29 -6.43 -1.30 20.39
N THR A 30 -5.77 -0.19 20.72
CA THR A 30 -4.98 0.64 19.85
C THR A 30 -3.72 -0.17 19.62
N PHE A 31 -3.68 -0.94 18.53
CA PHE A 31 -2.45 -1.57 18.07
C PHE A 31 -1.53 -0.45 17.56
N ILE A 32 -0.84 0.22 18.49
CA ILE A 32 0.31 1.07 18.19
C ILE A 32 1.42 0.13 17.73
N VAL A 33 1.58 -0.03 16.43
CA VAL A 33 2.76 -0.70 15.89
C VAL A 33 3.91 0.31 15.97
N HIS A 34 4.77 0.13 16.97
CA HIS A 34 6.11 0.70 16.96
C HIS A 34 6.85 0.10 15.75
N VAL A 35 7.17 0.92 14.75
CA VAL A 35 7.95 0.52 13.57
C VAL A 35 9.32 1.20 13.69
N GLN A 36 10.37 0.41 13.86
CA GLN A 36 11.75 0.83 13.60
C GLN A 36 12.26 0.19 12.30
N PRO A 37 13.11 0.92 11.54
CA PRO A 37 13.42 0.59 10.16
C PRO A 37 14.52 -0.47 10.08
N HIS A 38 14.40 -1.40 9.14
CA HIS A 38 15.57 -2.02 8.53
C HIS A 38 15.39 -2.04 7.02
N GLU A 39 16.40 -1.50 6.36
CA GLU A 39 16.55 -1.32 4.94
C GLU A 39 16.66 -2.66 4.20
N GLU A 40 16.55 -2.57 2.87
CA GLU A 40 16.78 -3.62 1.87
C GLU A 40 15.54 -4.40 1.37
N VAL A 41 14.64 -3.70 0.69
CA VAL A 41 13.76 -4.32 -0.33
C VAL A 41 13.65 -3.41 -1.55
N THR A 42 14.70 -3.38 -2.37
CA THR A 42 14.73 -2.63 -3.65
C THR A 42 15.08 -3.51 -4.85
N LYS A 43 14.77 -4.81 -4.85
CA LYS A 43 15.04 -5.68 -6.01
C LYS A 43 13.89 -6.50 -6.59
N GLU A 44 12.75 -6.67 -5.92
CA GLU A 44 11.66 -7.52 -6.46
C GLU A 44 10.29 -6.85 -6.60
N LEU A 45 10.13 -5.64 -6.09
CA LEU A 45 8.94 -4.84 -6.37
C LEU A 45 9.30 -3.91 -7.50
N GLY A 46 8.74 -4.12 -8.69
CA GLY A 46 8.91 -3.28 -9.89
C GLY A 46 9.03 -1.82 -9.50
N LEU A 47 10.29 -1.38 -9.36
CA LEU A 47 10.67 -0.09 -8.83
C LEU A 47 9.96 0.99 -9.63
N PHE A 48 9.93 2.21 -9.09
CA PHE A 48 9.55 3.46 -9.75
C PHE A 48 10.34 3.69 -11.05
N PHE A 49 10.16 2.83 -12.04
CA PHE A 49 10.65 2.95 -13.39
C PHE A 49 9.68 3.89 -14.06
N HIS A 50 9.91 5.18 -13.82
CA HIS A 50 9.48 6.20 -14.75
C HIS A 50 10.00 5.75 -16.13
N PRO A 51 9.11 5.49 -17.10
CA PRO A 51 9.52 5.02 -18.42
C PRO A 51 10.57 5.97 -18.98
N LEU A 52 11.66 5.41 -19.51
CA LEU A 52 12.68 6.23 -20.16
C LEU A 52 12.21 6.50 -21.59
N VAL A 53 12.10 7.78 -21.94
CA VAL A 53 11.74 8.24 -23.29
C VAL A 53 12.84 9.11 -23.86
N TYR A 54 13.21 8.83 -25.09
CA TYR A 54 14.15 9.67 -25.82
C TYR A 54 13.37 10.75 -26.59
N ALA A 55 13.70 12.02 -26.36
CA ALA A 55 12.93 13.14 -26.88
C ALA A 55 12.88 13.21 -28.42
N GLY A 56 13.95 12.75 -29.09
CA GLY A 56 14.01 12.70 -30.56
C GLY A 56 13.04 11.71 -31.20
N ALA A 57 12.49 10.76 -30.42
CA ALA A 57 11.47 9.84 -30.92
C ALA A 57 10.10 10.52 -31.14
N SER A 58 9.93 11.77 -30.70
CA SER A 58 8.68 12.51 -30.87
C SER A 58 8.36 12.90 -32.32
N GLY A 59 9.33 12.81 -33.23
CA GLY A 59 9.18 13.23 -34.64
C GLY A 59 9.13 14.75 -34.85
N LYS A 60 9.16 15.55 -33.78
CA LYS A 60 9.25 17.02 -33.88
C LYS A 60 10.68 17.48 -34.14
N PRO A 61 10.90 18.47 -35.02
CA PRO A 61 12.21 19.08 -35.20
C PRO A 61 12.79 19.58 -33.88
N SER A 62 14.09 19.33 -33.66
CA SER A 62 14.85 19.80 -32.50
C SER A 62 14.40 19.25 -31.14
N SER A 63 13.46 18.31 -31.10
CA SER A 63 12.98 17.65 -29.87
C SER A 63 14.07 16.86 -29.17
N GLN A 64 15.02 16.27 -29.91
CA GLN A 64 16.18 15.60 -29.35
C GLN A 64 17.00 16.51 -28.43
N PHE A 65 16.97 17.83 -28.67
CA PHE A 65 17.67 18.80 -27.84
C PHE A 65 16.82 19.38 -26.70
N CYS A 66 15.55 19.00 -26.58
CA CYS A 66 14.60 19.53 -25.59
C CYS A 66 14.53 21.06 -25.61
N VAL A 67 14.42 21.63 -26.81
CA VAL A 67 14.22 23.07 -26.99
C VAL A 67 12.83 23.50 -26.47
N PRO A 68 12.65 24.72 -25.96
CA PRO A 68 11.34 25.19 -25.50
C PRO A 68 10.24 24.99 -26.55
N GLY A 69 9.11 24.40 -26.15
CA GLY A 69 7.97 24.09 -27.02
C GLY A 69 8.09 22.78 -27.83
N SER A 70 9.26 22.14 -27.85
CA SER A 70 9.46 20.90 -28.61
C SER A 70 8.75 19.68 -28.02
N LEU A 71 8.38 19.72 -26.73
CA LEU A 71 7.72 18.62 -26.03
C LEU A 71 6.20 18.79 -25.88
N ASP A 72 5.61 19.88 -26.38
CA ASP A 72 4.20 20.22 -26.13
C ASP A 72 3.17 19.19 -26.66
N VAL A 73 3.59 18.27 -27.53
CA VAL A 73 2.74 17.18 -28.06
C VAL A 73 3.32 15.79 -27.80
N PHE A 74 4.37 15.70 -26.98
CA PHE A 74 4.99 14.45 -26.61
C PHE A 74 4.70 14.21 -25.12
N ASP A 75 3.85 13.23 -24.82
CA ASP A 75 3.52 12.91 -23.44
C ASP A 75 4.77 12.38 -22.72
N VAL A 76 5.38 13.26 -21.93
CA VAL A 76 6.53 12.95 -21.07
C VAL A 76 6.16 12.95 -19.59
N THR A 77 4.87 13.05 -19.27
CA THR A 77 4.37 13.17 -17.90
C THR A 77 4.78 11.96 -17.07
N GLY A 78 5.51 12.17 -15.98
CA GLY A 78 6.01 11.08 -15.12
C GLY A 78 7.04 10.17 -15.79
N LYS A 79 7.70 10.61 -16.87
CA LYS A 79 8.73 9.83 -17.60
C LYS A 79 10.10 10.44 -17.38
N ILE A 80 11.16 9.62 -17.46
CA ILE A 80 12.53 10.12 -17.54
C ILE A 80 12.80 10.48 -18.99
N VAL A 81 13.03 11.76 -19.27
CA VAL A 81 13.30 12.24 -20.62
C VAL A 81 14.79 12.35 -20.86
N VAL A 82 15.28 11.68 -21.91
CA VAL A 82 16.66 11.78 -22.39
C VAL A 82 16.73 12.79 -23.53
N CYS A 83 17.55 13.82 -23.31
CA CYS A 83 17.87 14.85 -24.30
C CYS A 83 19.33 14.71 -24.73
N GLU A 84 19.62 14.97 -26.00
CA GLU A 84 20.96 15.06 -26.55
C GLU A 84 21.69 16.34 -26.13
N PHE A 85 23.01 16.26 -26.18
CA PHE A 85 23.88 17.41 -26.13
C PHE A 85 23.79 18.21 -27.44
N GLY A 86 23.80 19.54 -27.36
CA GLY A 86 23.71 20.43 -28.53
C GLY A 86 22.43 21.26 -28.60
N GLY A 87 22.14 21.85 -29.76
CA GLY A 87 20.95 22.68 -30.00
C GLY A 87 21.02 24.10 -29.44
N GLY A 88 22.19 24.60 -29.04
CA GLY A 88 22.40 25.99 -28.61
C GLY A 88 21.80 26.35 -27.24
N ILE A 89 21.36 25.37 -26.44
CA ILE A 89 20.66 25.60 -25.17
C ILE A 89 21.41 24.94 -23.99
N PRO A 90 21.63 25.65 -22.86
CA PRO A 90 22.28 25.10 -21.68
C PRO A 90 21.51 23.92 -21.04
N ARG A 91 22.25 23.02 -20.37
CA ARG A 91 21.66 21.84 -19.67
C ARG A 91 20.57 22.21 -18.66
N VAL A 92 20.74 23.31 -17.93
CA VAL A 92 19.75 23.79 -16.96
C VAL A 92 18.42 24.15 -17.64
N VAL A 93 18.48 24.77 -18.82
CA VAL A 93 17.27 25.13 -19.58
C VAL A 93 16.61 23.87 -20.15
N LYS A 94 17.39 22.91 -20.66
CA LYS A 94 16.85 21.60 -21.09
C LYS A 94 16.12 20.90 -19.93
N GLY A 95 16.72 20.91 -18.73
CA GLY A 95 16.13 20.41 -17.49
C GLY A 95 14.80 21.10 -17.16
N ALA A 96 14.76 22.43 -17.24
CA ALA A 96 13.54 23.21 -17.03
C ALA A 96 12.45 22.91 -18.07
N VAL A 97 12.81 22.68 -19.33
CA VAL A 97 11.86 22.33 -20.40
C VAL A 97 11.22 20.97 -20.13
N VAL A 98 12.02 19.93 -19.83
CA VAL A 98 11.45 18.60 -19.53
C VAL A 98 10.60 18.63 -18.25
N GLN A 99 11.02 19.39 -17.24
CA GLN A 99 10.25 19.53 -16.00
C GLN A 99 8.93 20.26 -16.24
N LYS A 100 8.93 21.34 -17.02
CA LYS A 100 7.71 22.07 -17.41
C LYS A 100 6.75 21.19 -18.22
N ALA A 101 7.28 20.26 -19.01
CA ALA A 101 6.50 19.27 -19.76
C ALA A 101 5.98 18.11 -18.90
N GLY A 102 6.26 18.09 -17.59
CA GLY A 102 5.78 17.08 -16.65
C GLY A 102 6.69 15.87 -16.48
N ALA A 103 7.94 15.91 -16.97
CA ALA A 103 8.89 14.83 -16.77
C ALA A 103 9.17 14.58 -15.28
N SER A 104 9.51 13.33 -14.95
CA SER A 104 9.90 12.95 -13.60
C SER A 104 11.13 13.74 -13.14
N ASN A 105 11.05 14.39 -11.98
CA ASN A 105 12.21 14.99 -11.32
C ASN A 105 12.61 14.18 -10.08
N SER A 106 13.89 14.27 -9.69
CA SER A 106 14.41 13.55 -8.52
C SER A 106 13.77 14.02 -7.20
N THR A 107 13.26 15.26 -7.16
CA THR A 107 12.64 15.87 -5.99
C THR A 107 11.24 15.36 -5.69
N GLN A 108 10.57 14.72 -6.65
CA GLN A 108 9.22 14.16 -6.50
C GLN A 108 9.26 12.63 -6.41
N ARG A 109 10.33 12.02 -5.88
CA ARG A 109 10.32 10.57 -5.64
C ARG A 109 9.30 10.28 -4.55
N PRO A 110 8.18 9.62 -4.85
CA PRO A 110 7.19 9.38 -3.82
C PRO A 110 7.77 8.38 -2.81
N VAL A 111 7.70 8.72 -1.53
CA VAL A 111 8.15 7.82 -0.48
C VAL A 111 7.16 6.67 -0.39
N ALA A 112 7.59 5.48 -0.78
CA ALA A 112 6.79 4.27 -0.64
C ALA A 112 6.69 3.88 0.83
N VAL A 113 5.48 3.60 1.29
CA VAL A 113 5.23 3.06 2.63
C VAL A 113 5.05 1.56 2.50
N SER A 114 5.84 0.78 3.23
CA SER A 114 5.72 -0.68 3.25
C SER A 114 5.30 -1.19 4.62
N VAL A 115 4.37 -2.14 4.64
CA VAL A 115 3.86 -2.77 5.86
C VAL A 115 3.89 -4.27 5.67
N VAL A 116 4.50 -5.00 6.61
CA VAL A 116 4.44 -6.47 6.65
C VAL A 116 3.27 -6.89 7.52
N ARG A 117 2.54 -7.90 7.07
CA ARG A 117 1.38 -8.48 7.77
C ARG A 117 1.52 -9.99 7.78
N THR A 118 0.94 -10.61 8.80
CA THR A 118 0.85 -12.06 8.94
C THR A 118 -0.61 -12.45 9.07
N VAL A 119 -1.03 -13.48 8.34
CA VAL A 119 -2.38 -14.05 8.38
C VAL A 119 -2.30 -15.51 8.76
N LYS A 120 -3.32 -15.98 9.48
CA LYS A 120 -3.47 -17.36 9.91
C LYS A 120 -4.66 -17.99 9.22
N ASN A 121 -4.48 -19.15 8.60
CA ASN A 121 -5.62 -19.89 8.06
C ASN A 121 -6.36 -20.62 9.17
N VAL A 122 -7.63 -20.26 9.37
CA VAL A 122 -8.56 -20.90 10.32
C VAL A 122 -9.65 -21.70 9.62
N GLY A 123 -9.58 -21.82 8.29
CA GLY A 123 -10.53 -22.56 7.47
C GLY A 123 -10.00 -23.91 6.99
N GLU A 124 -10.60 -24.41 5.91
CA GLU A 124 -10.25 -25.68 5.29
C GLU A 124 -8.85 -25.65 4.65
N VAL A 125 -8.29 -26.85 4.53
CA VAL A 125 -6.93 -27.10 4.06
C VAL A 125 -6.93 -28.34 3.17
N PRO A 126 -6.22 -28.34 2.02
CA PRO A 126 -5.41 -27.24 1.49
C PRO A 126 -6.27 -26.10 0.94
N SER A 127 -5.75 -24.87 1.01
CA SER A 127 -6.41 -23.70 0.42
C SER A 127 -5.42 -22.68 -0.13
N SER A 128 -5.83 -22.00 -1.19
CA SER A 128 -5.06 -20.96 -1.87
C SER A 128 -5.88 -19.68 -1.94
N TYR A 129 -5.22 -18.55 -1.68
CA TYR A 129 -5.81 -17.22 -1.72
C TYR A 129 -5.00 -16.29 -2.60
N TYR A 130 -5.67 -15.45 -3.38
CA TYR A 130 -5.06 -14.45 -4.24
C TYR A 130 -5.38 -13.05 -3.74
N ALA A 131 -4.40 -12.16 -3.82
CA ALA A 131 -4.57 -10.76 -3.46
C ALA A 131 -5.31 -10.01 -4.58
N ALA A 132 -6.37 -9.30 -4.20
CA ALA A 132 -7.04 -8.30 -5.01
C ALA A 132 -7.07 -6.97 -4.25
N VAL A 133 -6.93 -5.85 -4.96
CA VAL A 133 -6.95 -4.52 -4.36
C VAL A 133 -8.00 -3.67 -5.06
N ASP A 134 -8.91 -3.09 -4.26
CA ASP A 134 -9.89 -2.12 -4.73
C ASP A 134 -9.55 -0.75 -4.13
N MET A 135 -9.06 0.19 -4.93
CA MET A 135 -8.80 1.58 -4.51
C MET A 135 -9.85 2.53 -5.08
N ALA A 136 -10.26 3.55 -4.32
CA ALA A 136 -11.25 4.54 -4.77
C ALA A 136 -10.76 5.37 -5.97
N ASN A 137 -9.45 5.54 -6.12
CA ASN A 137 -8.82 6.21 -7.26
C ASN A 137 -7.39 5.68 -7.46
N SER A 138 -6.72 6.15 -8.52
CA SER A 138 -5.35 5.77 -8.87
C SER A 138 -4.27 6.64 -8.23
N THR A 139 -4.62 7.53 -7.29
CA THR A 139 -3.65 8.44 -6.64
C THR A 139 -2.63 7.68 -5.79
N VAL A 140 -3.01 6.51 -5.26
CA VAL A 140 -2.10 5.58 -4.56
C VAL A 140 -2.12 4.23 -5.26
N ARG A 141 -0.95 3.76 -5.68
CA ARG A 141 -0.74 2.38 -6.12
C ARG A 141 -0.45 1.51 -4.90
N VAL A 142 -1.10 0.36 -4.82
CA VAL A 142 -0.84 -0.64 -3.78
C VAL A 142 -0.33 -1.92 -4.45
N ILE A 143 0.74 -2.48 -3.90
CA ILE A 143 1.37 -3.71 -4.37
C ILE A 143 1.41 -4.69 -3.20
N VAL A 144 1.08 -5.96 -3.46
CA VAL A 144 1.09 -7.03 -2.45
C VAL A 144 2.08 -8.11 -2.88
N HIS A 145 2.93 -8.57 -1.98
CA HIS A 145 3.89 -9.64 -2.26
C HIS A 145 4.06 -10.60 -1.07
N PRO A 146 3.97 -11.93 -1.29
CA PRO A 146 3.51 -12.56 -2.53
C PRO A 146 2.02 -12.23 -2.79
N ASP A 147 1.60 -12.29 -4.04
CA ASP A 147 0.21 -12.05 -4.46
C ASP A 147 -0.67 -13.31 -4.36
N ARG A 148 -0.07 -14.46 -4.05
CA ARG A 148 -0.74 -15.71 -3.68
C ARG A 148 -0.22 -16.20 -2.33
N LEU A 149 -1.13 -16.68 -1.48
CA LEU A 149 -0.81 -17.39 -0.25
C LEU A 149 -1.41 -18.79 -0.29
N ASP A 150 -0.56 -19.79 -0.07
CA ASP A 150 -0.95 -21.20 -0.01
C ASP A 150 -0.82 -21.72 1.43
N PHE A 151 -1.89 -22.38 1.88
CA PHE A 151 -2.00 -22.99 3.19
C PHE A 151 -2.18 -24.51 3.06
N THR A 152 -1.24 -25.25 3.61
CA THR A 152 -1.18 -26.72 3.54
C THR A 152 -1.52 -27.40 4.86
N GLU A 153 -1.60 -26.63 5.95
CA GLU A 153 -1.88 -27.11 7.30
C GLU A 153 -2.89 -26.19 8.00
N ALA A 154 -3.70 -26.76 8.91
CA ALA A 154 -4.62 -25.98 9.72
C ALA A 154 -3.83 -25.06 10.65
N ASN A 155 -4.32 -23.84 10.89
CA ASN A 155 -3.65 -22.84 11.72
C ASN A 155 -2.29 -22.36 11.20
N GLN A 156 -1.91 -22.71 9.97
CA GLN A 156 -0.67 -22.24 9.37
C GLN A 156 -0.72 -20.72 9.17
N GLU A 157 0.40 -20.07 9.47
CA GLU A 157 0.59 -18.63 9.29
C GLU A 157 1.43 -18.34 8.05
N ARG A 158 1.09 -17.26 7.35
CA ARG A 158 1.84 -16.75 6.21
C ARG A 158 2.00 -15.24 6.31
N SER A 159 3.20 -14.76 6.00
CA SER A 159 3.51 -13.33 5.98
C SER A 159 3.51 -12.80 4.55
N PHE A 160 3.05 -11.56 4.39
CA PHE A 160 3.09 -10.83 3.13
C PHE A 160 3.41 -9.35 3.39
N ARG A 161 3.80 -8.65 2.34
CA ARG A 161 4.10 -7.22 2.36
C ARG A 161 3.10 -6.47 1.50
N VAL A 162 2.62 -5.35 2.03
CA VAL A 162 1.82 -4.36 1.32
C VAL A 162 2.68 -3.12 1.12
N VAL A 163 2.79 -2.64 -0.12
CA VAL A 163 3.56 -1.45 -0.47
C VAL A 163 2.62 -0.43 -1.11
N MET A 164 2.51 0.73 -0.47
CA MET A 164 1.68 1.85 -0.87
C MET A 164 2.55 2.95 -1.44
N ILE A 165 2.23 3.39 -2.66
CA ILE A 165 3.01 4.32 -3.45
C ILE A 165 2.10 5.46 -3.90
N PRO A 166 2.23 6.68 -3.36
CA PRO A 166 1.51 7.84 -3.87
C PRO A 166 2.06 8.27 -5.23
N HIS A 167 1.21 8.72 -6.16
CA HIS A 167 1.61 9.28 -7.47
C HIS A 167 1.59 10.81 -7.48
N GLN A 168 0.81 11.41 -6.58
CA GLN A 168 0.69 12.85 -6.45
C GLN A 168 0.90 13.23 -4.98
N SER A 169 1.56 14.37 -4.77
CA SER A 169 1.67 15.01 -3.46
C SER A 169 0.63 16.11 -3.36
N GLY A 170 -0.12 16.11 -2.27
CA GLY A 170 -1.21 17.04 -2.02
C GLY A 170 -2.11 16.48 -0.91
N PRO A 171 -2.76 17.36 -0.12
CA PRO A 171 -3.54 16.95 1.02
C PRO A 171 -4.76 16.14 0.57
N GLY A 172 -4.99 15.00 1.22
CA GLY A 172 -6.16 14.18 0.93
C GLY A 172 -6.13 12.82 1.61
N VAL A 173 -7.27 12.14 1.59
CA VAL A 173 -7.39 10.77 2.07
C VAL A 173 -7.83 9.90 0.90
N VAL A 174 -7.09 8.83 0.67
CA VAL A 174 -7.43 7.79 -0.32
C VAL A 174 -7.78 6.52 0.43
N GLN A 175 -8.96 5.98 0.15
CA GLN A 175 -9.46 4.77 0.79
C GLN A 175 -9.59 3.62 -0.21
N GLY A 176 -9.51 2.41 0.31
CA GLY A 176 -9.63 1.19 -0.48
C GLY A 176 -9.68 -0.06 0.40
N ALA A 177 -9.48 -1.23 -0.20
CA ALA A 177 -9.37 -2.48 0.53
C ALA A 177 -8.47 -3.49 -0.19
N LEU A 178 -7.69 -4.23 0.60
CA LEU A 178 -7.09 -5.49 0.21
C LEU A 178 -8.11 -6.61 0.43
N ARG A 179 -8.26 -7.50 -0.54
CA ARG A 179 -9.04 -8.73 -0.44
C ARG A 179 -8.15 -9.93 -0.72
N TRP A 180 -8.23 -10.93 0.17
CA TRP A 180 -7.74 -12.28 -0.11
C TRP A 180 -8.92 -13.11 -0.59
N VAL A 181 -8.86 -13.57 -1.84
CA VAL A 181 -9.95 -14.25 -2.54
C VAL A 181 -9.55 -15.70 -2.81
N SER A 182 -10.42 -16.63 -2.40
CA SER A 182 -10.42 -18.03 -2.83
C SER A 182 -11.74 -18.34 -3.53
N ASP A 183 -11.94 -19.59 -3.94
CA ASP A 183 -13.18 -20.01 -4.61
C ASP A 183 -14.43 -19.89 -3.70
N SER A 184 -14.25 -19.93 -2.38
CA SER A 184 -15.34 -19.98 -1.41
C SER A 184 -15.32 -18.84 -0.39
N HIS A 185 -14.19 -18.15 -0.21
CA HIS A 185 -14.02 -17.15 0.84
C HIS A 185 -13.42 -15.87 0.28
N THR A 186 -13.82 -14.74 0.87
CA THR A 186 -13.18 -13.45 0.66
C THR A 186 -12.93 -12.80 2.00
N VAL A 187 -11.67 -12.56 2.33
CA VAL A 187 -11.26 -11.83 3.53
C VAL A 187 -10.87 -10.42 3.13
N ARG A 188 -11.46 -9.41 3.76
CA ARG A 188 -11.26 -7.99 3.41
C ARG A 188 -10.54 -7.24 4.52
N SER A 189 -9.53 -6.46 4.16
CA SER A 189 -8.84 -5.52 5.05
C SER A 189 -8.93 -4.10 4.49
N PRO A 190 -9.46 -3.12 5.22
CA PRO A 190 -9.53 -1.74 4.75
C PRO A 190 -8.12 -1.12 4.65
N ILE A 191 -7.96 -0.23 3.66
CA ILE A 191 -6.76 0.57 3.44
C ILE A 191 -7.19 2.04 3.50
N SER A 192 -6.48 2.84 4.30
CA SER A 192 -6.65 4.29 4.35
C SER A 192 -5.27 4.93 4.29
N VAL A 193 -5.05 5.79 3.30
CA VAL A 193 -3.78 6.49 3.09
C VAL A 193 -4.04 7.99 3.18
N THR A 194 -3.40 8.63 4.15
CA THR A 194 -3.42 10.08 4.30
C THR A 194 -2.20 10.66 3.58
N LEU A 195 -2.46 11.55 2.64
CA LEU A 195 -1.45 12.30 1.89
C LEU A 195 -1.27 13.67 2.56
N ALA A 196 -0.01 14.09 2.69
CA ALA A 196 0.41 15.39 3.23
C ALA A 196 0.89 16.32 2.11
#